data_AF-A0A850BMX0-F1
#
_entry.id   AF-A0A850BMX0-F1
#
_cell.length_a   1.000
_cell.length_b   1.000
_cell.length_c   1.000
_cell.angle_alpha   90.00
_cell.angle_beta   90.00
_cell.angle_gamma   90.00
#
_symmetry.space_group_name_H-M   'P 1'
#
loop_
_entity.id
_entity.type
_entity.pdbx_description
1 polymer ?
#
loop_
_entity_poly.entity_id
_entity_poly.type
_entity_poly.pdbx_seq_one_letter_code
_entity_poly.pdbx_strand_id
1 'polypeptide(L)'
;MKLISGLSFAEREAALMDALGSRVDWPLVEVPVVAGRRSGIIRVTSDVLALGTCDDFVRVPTTPRTAQRIADALGLGLITPTMSDAIWRAAQVRLEPRPIPRSSAMTGVAYFVRHNAMIEAARAGRTGLIAGHKKDVVLCNRLAYTPRRVAIYGWHELDGQPIQDVSLFHDDSYADYSHGIRFVAPTLRMGEEEIALEQVYADPDLAGMVSGEGRLRFTRYPI
;
A
#
# COMPACT_ATOMS: atom_id res chain seq x y z
N MET A 1 13.13 3.35 16.21
CA MET A 1 13.81 2.40 15.29
C MET A 1 14.55 1.23 15.96
N LYS A 2 15.03 1.35 17.23
CA LYS A 2 15.68 0.22 17.95
C LYS A 2 14.83 -1.06 18.02
N LEU A 3 13.49 -0.93 17.95
CA LEU A 3 12.52 -2.02 18.05
C LEU A 3 12.68 -3.14 17.01
N ILE A 4 13.13 -2.85 15.79
CA ILE A 4 13.23 -3.86 14.71
C ILE A 4 14.65 -4.01 14.14
N SER A 5 15.61 -3.22 14.63
CA SER A 5 16.98 -3.23 14.14
C SER A 5 17.73 -4.47 14.64
N GLY A 6 18.41 -5.19 13.76
CA GLY A 6 19.19 -6.39 14.10
C GLY A 6 18.38 -7.68 14.19
N LEU A 7 17.06 -7.61 14.04
CA LEU A 7 16.19 -8.79 13.96
C LEU A 7 16.37 -9.50 12.62
N SER A 8 16.25 -10.83 12.63
CA SER A 8 16.05 -11.61 11.41
C SER A 8 14.73 -11.23 10.73
N PHE A 9 14.54 -11.67 9.48
CA PHE A 9 13.30 -11.40 8.74
C PHE A 9 12.06 -11.90 9.49
N ALA A 10 12.11 -13.13 10.03
CA ALA A 10 10.97 -13.73 10.73
C ALA A 10 10.68 -13.01 12.06
N GLU A 11 11.71 -12.71 12.84
CA GLU A 11 11.57 -11.96 14.09
C GLU A 11 11.02 -10.55 13.85
N ARG A 12 11.45 -9.90 12.75
CA ARG A 12 10.88 -8.61 12.34
C ARG A 12 9.39 -8.73 12.07
N GLU A 13 8.97 -9.65 11.19
CA GLU A 13 7.54 -9.79 10.84
C GLU A 13 6.67 -10.06 12.08
N ALA A 14 7.15 -10.86 13.03
CA ALA A 14 6.47 -11.08 14.31
C ALA A 14 6.38 -9.79 15.14
N ALA A 15 7.50 -9.08 15.30
CA ALA A 15 7.58 -7.85 16.09
C ALA A 15 6.73 -6.70 15.52
N LEU A 16 6.41 -6.71 14.21
CA LEU A 16 5.58 -5.66 13.61
C LEU A 16 4.14 -5.67 14.13
N MET A 17 3.57 -6.84 14.41
CA MET A 17 2.23 -6.93 15.00
C MET A 17 2.22 -6.37 16.43
N ASP A 18 3.24 -6.69 17.23
CA ASP A 18 3.38 -6.17 18.59
C ASP A 18 3.64 -4.65 18.60
N ALA A 19 4.33 -4.15 17.58
CA ALA A 19 4.65 -2.73 17.42
C ALA A 19 3.51 -1.90 16.81
N LEU A 20 2.34 -2.47 16.51
CA LEU A 20 1.23 -1.76 15.84
C LEU A 20 0.72 -0.56 16.65
N GLY A 21 0.83 -0.60 17.98
CA GLY A 21 0.53 0.53 18.86
C GLY A 21 1.50 1.72 18.72
N SER A 22 2.67 1.50 18.12
CA SER A 22 3.68 2.52 17.81
C SER A 22 3.67 2.93 16.34
N ARG A 23 2.61 2.62 15.59
CA ARG A 23 2.47 3.08 14.20
C ARG A 23 2.23 4.58 14.15
N VAL A 24 2.60 5.19 13.03
CA VAL A 24 2.11 6.53 12.71
C VAL A 24 0.65 6.43 12.28
N ASP A 25 -0.22 7.20 12.91
CA ASP A 25 -1.64 7.23 12.58
C ASP A 25 -1.90 8.19 11.42
N TRP A 26 -1.71 7.68 10.20
CA TRP A 26 -1.94 8.47 9.00
C TRP A 26 -3.42 8.77 8.81
N PRO A 27 -3.82 10.04 8.61
CA PRO A 27 -5.22 10.37 8.37
C PRO A 27 -5.71 9.70 7.08
N LEU A 28 -7.01 9.40 7.06
CA LEU A 28 -7.69 8.97 5.85
C LEU A 28 -7.99 10.18 4.96
N VAL A 29 -7.60 10.09 3.69
CA VAL A 29 -7.79 11.12 2.67
C VAL A 29 -8.75 10.61 1.61
N GLU A 30 -9.69 11.46 1.21
CA GLU A 30 -10.63 11.17 0.15
C GLU A 30 -9.94 11.15 -1.23
N VAL A 31 -10.16 10.07 -1.98
CA VAL A 31 -9.62 9.86 -3.32
C VAL A 31 -10.77 9.54 -4.27
N PRO A 32 -10.98 10.34 -5.33
CA PRO A 32 -12.01 10.06 -6.31
C PRO A 32 -11.64 8.84 -7.16
N VAL A 33 -12.63 7.99 -7.37
CA VAL A 33 -12.56 6.82 -8.26
C VAL A 33 -13.67 6.89 -9.30
N VAL A 34 -13.40 6.38 -10.51
CA VAL A 34 -14.27 6.59 -11.67
C VAL A 34 -14.29 5.35 -12.54
N ALA A 35 -15.46 4.98 -13.05
CA ALA A 35 -15.65 3.93 -14.05
C ALA A 35 -16.77 4.29 -15.02
N GLY A 36 -16.41 4.55 -16.28
CA GLY A 36 -17.37 5.05 -17.27
C GLY A 36 -18.01 6.36 -16.80
N ARG A 37 -19.33 6.34 -16.59
CA ARG A 37 -20.10 7.50 -16.08
C ARG A 37 -20.32 7.49 -14.57
N ARG A 38 -19.85 6.47 -13.86
CA ARG A 38 -19.98 6.34 -12.40
C ARG A 38 -18.75 6.91 -11.71
N SER A 39 -18.96 7.55 -10.58
CA SER A 39 -17.91 8.11 -9.73
C SER A 39 -18.22 7.84 -8.27
N GLY A 40 -17.18 7.62 -7.47
CA GLY A 40 -17.27 7.51 -6.02
C GLY A 40 -16.01 8.03 -5.36
N ILE A 41 -15.99 7.94 -4.03
CA ILE A 41 -14.87 8.38 -3.21
C ILE A 41 -14.47 7.22 -2.31
N ILE A 42 -13.21 6.81 -2.41
CA ILE A 42 -12.58 5.93 -1.41
C ILE A 42 -11.81 6.78 -0.42
N ARG A 43 -11.58 6.26 0.79
CA ARG A 43 -10.74 6.91 1.80
C ARG A 43 -9.51 6.07 2.03
N VAL A 44 -8.32 6.66 1.89
CA VAL A 44 -7.05 5.94 1.99
C VAL A 44 -6.13 6.59 3.00
N THR A 45 -5.28 5.80 3.64
CA THR A 45 -4.20 6.33 4.49
C THR A 45 -3.29 7.30 3.71
N SER A 46 -2.97 8.46 4.29
CA SER A 46 -2.23 9.53 3.60
C SER A 46 -0.81 9.15 3.21
N ASP A 47 -0.16 8.24 3.93
CA ASP A 47 1.12 7.61 3.58
C ASP A 47 1.04 6.08 3.77
N VAL A 48 2.07 5.36 3.33
CA VAL A 48 2.23 3.93 3.59
C VAL A 48 2.55 3.67 5.07
N LEU A 49 2.30 2.45 5.52
CA LEU A 49 2.61 1.99 6.88
C LEU A 49 3.98 2.48 7.35
N ALA A 50 3.99 3.13 8.51
CA ALA A 50 5.19 3.61 9.17
C ALA A 50 5.11 3.35 10.67
N LEU A 51 6.27 3.15 11.29
CA LEU A 51 6.41 3.00 12.74
C LEU A 51 7.24 4.16 13.30
N GLY A 52 6.78 4.73 14.41
CA GLY A 52 7.37 5.88 15.07
C GLY A 52 6.35 6.97 15.40
N THR A 53 6.81 8.20 15.55
CA THR A 53 5.96 9.39 15.75
C THR A 53 5.82 10.15 14.42
N CYS A 54 4.94 11.15 14.37
CA CYS A 54 4.81 12.00 13.17
C CYS A 54 6.12 12.71 12.76
N ASP A 55 7.03 12.93 13.72
CA ASP A 55 8.30 13.65 13.51
C ASP A 55 9.52 12.73 13.37
N ASP A 56 9.43 11.48 13.87
CA ASP A 56 10.50 10.47 13.78
C ASP A 56 9.89 9.09 13.51
N PHE A 57 9.83 8.72 12.23
CA PHE A 57 9.29 7.45 11.78
C PHE A 57 10.12 6.82 10.66
N VAL A 58 9.88 5.52 10.46
CA VAL A 58 10.37 4.78 9.31
C VAL A 58 9.18 4.13 8.62
N ARG A 59 9.07 4.31 7.29
CA ARG A 59 8.12 3.54 6.46
C ARG A 59 8.55 2.09 6.42
N VAL A 60 7.67 1.18 6.83
CA VAL A 60 8.00 -0.23 7.05
C VAL A 60 7.31 -1.15 6.03
N PRO A 61 8.07 -1.68 5.06
CA PRO A 61 7.68 -2.84 4.28
C PRO A 61 7.30 -4.05 5.13
N THR A 62 6.28 -4.78 4.70
CA THR A 62 5.90 -6.06 5.30
C THR A 62 5.58 -7.08 4.22
N THR A 63 5.50 -8.35 4.60
CA THR A 63 4.88 -9.36 3.72
C THR A 63 3.39 -9.05 3.51
N PRO A 64 2.77 -9.54 2.43
CA PRO A 64 1.33 -9.37 2.22
C PRO A 64 0.48 -9.99 3.32
N ARG A 65 0.92 -11.11 3.92
CA ARG A 65 0.20 -11.75 5.04
C ARG A 65 0.21 -10.88 6.29
N THR A 66 1.36 -10.30 6.64
CA THR A 66 1.45 -9.33 7.74
C THR A 66 0.64 -8.07 7.43
N ALA A 67 0.71 -7.56 6.20
CA ALA A 67 -0.08 -6.42 5.76
C ALA A 67 -1.60 -6.68 5.92
N GLN A 68 -2.06 -7.87 5.56
CA GLN A 68 -3.46 -8.27 5.74
C GLN A 68 -3.85 -8.35 7.22
N ARG A 69 -3.01 -8.94 8.08
CA ARG A 69 -3.29 -8.99 9.54
C ARG A 69 -3.38 -7.59 10.15
N ILE A 70 -2.53 -6.66 9.70
CA ILE A 70 -2.59 -5.26 10.12
C ILE A 70 -3.87 -4.59 9.60
N ALA A 71 -4.22 -4.80 8.33
CA ALA A 71 -5.44 -4.27 7.75
C ALA A 71 -6.67 -4.74 8.53
N ASP A 72 -6.78 -6.04 8.80
CA ASP A 72 -7.86 -6.64 9.59
C ASP A 72 -7.94 -6.04 11.01
N ALA A 73 -6.79 -5.89 11.69
CA ALA A 73 -6.73 -5.32 13.03
C ALA A 73 -7.14 -3.84 13.09
N LEU A 74 -6.97 -3.10 11.98
CA LEU A 74 -7.38 -1.70 11.86
C LEU A 74 -8.79 -1.52 11.27
N GLY A 75 -9.46 -2.61 10.86
CA GLY A 75 -10.74 -2.53 10.13
C GLY A 75 -10.60 -1.89 8.75
N LEU A 76 -9.45 -2.07 8.11
CA LEU A 76 -9.12 -1.52 6.78
C LEU A 76 -8.89 -2.65 5.77
N GLY A 77 -8.83 -2.28 4.49
CA GLY A 77 -8.48 -3.17 3.38
C GLY A 77 -7.13 -2.83 2.75
N LEU A 78 -6.57 -3.77 2.00
CA LEU A 78 -5.47 -3.50 1.07
C LEU A 78 -6.03 -2.91 -0.25
N ILE A 79 -5.20 -2.14 -0.94
CA ILE A 79 -5.60 -1.47 -2.19
C ILE A 79 -5.42 -2.36 -3.42
N THR A 80 -6.02 -1.96 -4.54
CA THR A 80 -5.79 -2.56 -5.87
C THR A 80 -4.85 -1.70 -6.72
N PRO A 81 -4.35 -2.17 -7.88
CA PRO A 81 -3.62 -1.32 -8.82
C PRO A 81 -4.40 -0.07 -9.24
N THR A 82 -5.69 -0.23 -9.53
CA THR A 82 -6.58 0.88 -9.93
C THR A 82 -6.72 1.93 -8.83
N MET A 83 -6.78 1.49 -7.58
CA MET A 83 -6.73 2.42 -6.44
C MET A 83 -5.38 3.11 -6.32
N SER A 84 -4.27 2.38 -6.49
CA SER A 84 -2.91 2.96 -6.47
C SER A 84 -2.76 4.09 -7.51
N ASP A 85 -3.27 3.90 -8.73
CA ASP A 85 -3.29 4.95 -9.77
C ASP A 85 -4.19 6.14 -9.39
N ALA A 86 -5.35 5.89 -8.79
CA ALA A 86 -6.25 6.95 -8.31
C ALA A 86 -5.60 7.76 -7.18
N ILE A 87 -4.90 7.09 -6.26
CA ILE A 87 -4.13 7.70 -5.17
C ILE A 87 -3.05 8.60 -5.73
N TRP A 88 -2.26 8.14 -6.71
CA TRP A 88 -1.23 8.95 -7.33
C TRP A 88 -1.81 10.20 -8.01
N ARG A 89 -2.93 10.04 -8.75
CA ARG A 89 -3.63 11.17 -9.39
C ARG A 89 -4.16 12.17 -8.38
N ALA A 90 -4.63 11.73 -7.22
CA ALA A 90 -5.16 12.60 -6.17
C ALA A 90 -4.08 13.20 -5.24
N ALA A 91 -2.86 12.65 -5.24
CA ALA A 91 -1.81 13.03 -4.31
C ALA A 91 -1.36 14.49 -4.47
N GLN A 92 -1.31 15.23 -3.36
CA GLN A 92 -0.72 16.57 -3.32
C GLN A 92 0.81 16.51 -3.35
N VAL A 93 1.39 15.41 -2.84
CA VAL A 93 2.83 15.18 -2.84
C VAL A 93 3.16 13.98 -3.72
N ARG A 94 3.56 14.25 -4.96
CA ARG A 94 4.08 13.23 -5.89
C ARG A 94 5.59 13.25 -5.85
N LEU A 95 6.19 12.10 -5.53
CA LEU A 95 7.63 11.95 -5.46
C LEU A 95 8.10 11.04 -6.59
N GLU A 96 9.19 11.46 -7.24
CA GLU A 96 9.90 10.61 -8.19
C GLU A 96 10.46 9.37 -7.47
N PRO A 97 10.32 8.16 -8.05
CA PRO A 97 10.90 6.94 -7.49
C PRO A 97 12.42 7.06 -7.27
N ARG A 98 12.90 6.57 -6.12
CA ARG A 98 14.33 6.58 -5.79
C ARG A 98 14.87 5.18 -5.49
N PRO A 99 14.98 4.30 -6.52
CA PRO A 99 15.46 2.94 -6.33
C PRO A 99 16.91 2.92 -5.80
N ILE A 100 17.16 2.05 -4.82
CA ILE A 100 18.49 1.68 -4.37
C ILE A 100 18.94 0.44 -5.17
N PRO A 101 20.19 0.39 -5.68
CA PRO A 101 20.72 -0.76 -6.41
C PRO A 101 20.52 -2.09 -5.68
N ARG A 102 20.31 -3.16 -6.47
CA ARG A 102 19.97 -4.48 -5.93
C ARG A 102 21.10 -5.07 -5.09
N SER A 103 20.76 -5.64 -3.94
CA SER A 103 21.66 -6.44 -3.10
C SER A 103 20.90 -7.39 -2.19
N SER A 104 21.58 -8.36 -1.59
CA SER A 104 21.00 -9.27 -0.58
C SER A 104 20.50 -8.56 0.68
N ALA A 105 20.98 -7.34 0.94
CA ALA A 105 20.63 -6.56 2.14
C ALA A 105 19.31 -5.75 2.00
N MET A 106 18.66 -5.77 0.83
CA MET A 106 17.45 -5.00 0.54
C MET A 106 16.25 -5.31 1.44
N THR A 107 16.22 -6.50 2.05
CA THR A 107 15.18 -6.92 2.99
C THR A 107 15.48 -6.47 4.43
N GLY A 108 16.65 -5.88 4.68
CA GLY A 108 17.10 -5.47 6.00
C GLY A 108 16.63 -4.07 6.40
N VAL A 109 16.47 -3.86 7.71
CA VAL A 109 16.00 -2.58 8.29
C VAL A 109 16.90 -1.40 7.91
N ALA A 110 18.21 -1.60 7.76
CA ALA A 110 19.12 -0.54 7.32
C ALA A 110 18.73 0.04 5.95
N TYR A 111 18.23 -0.79 5.02
CA TYR A 111 17.71 -0.32 3.73
C TYR A 111 16.40 0.45 3.89
N PHE A 112 15.53 0.04 4.82
CA PHE A 112 14.25 0.72 5.05
C PHE A 112 14.49 2.14 5.56
N VAL A 113 15.46 2.28 6.48
CA VAL A 113 15.87 3.56 7.08
C VAL A 113 16.54 4.46 6.04
N ARG A 114 17.47 3.90 5.26
CA ARG A 114 18.13 4.63 4.17
C ARG A 114 17.10 5.13 3.16
N HIS A 115 16.19 4.27 2.72
CA HIS A 115 15.16 4.66 1.74
C HIS A 115 14.16 5.64 2.34
N ASN A 116 13.81 5.51 3.62
CA ASN A 116 12.97 6.49 4.32
C ASN A 116 13.62 7.88 4.35
N ALA A 117 14.92 7.96 4.67
CA ALA A 117 15.66 9.23 4.63
C ALA A 117 15.70 9.83 3.22
N MET A 118 15.87 9.00 2.18
CA MET A 118 15.82 9.44 0.78
C MET A 118 14.44 10.01 0.40
N ILE A 119 13.36 9.40 0.92
CA ILE A 119 11.98 9.87 0.73
C ILE A 119 11.74 11.16 1.50
N GLU A 120 12.13 11.27 2.77
CA GLU A 120 11.94 12.49 3.56
C GLU A 120 12.71 13.68 2.97
N ALA A 121 13.94 13.44 2.49
CA ALA A 121 14.71 14.45 1.78
C ALA A 121 14.01 14.92 0.49
N ALA A 122 13.36 14.01 -0.25
CA ALA A 122 12.55 14.36 -1.42
C ALA A 122 11.25 15.07 -1.01
N ARG A 123 10.59 14.62 0.07
CA ARG A 123 9.35 15.19 0.61
C ARG A 123 9.55 16.64 1.03
N ALA A 124 10.71 16.96 1.60
CA ALA A 124 11.11 18.32 2.00
C ALA A 124 10.02 19.02 2.84
N GLY A 125 9.45 18.30 3.80
CA GLY A 125 8.41 18.80 4.71
C GLY A 125 7.01 18.96 4.10
N ARG A 126 6.80 18.65 2.82
CA ARG A 126 5.47 18.70 2.20
C ARG A 126 4.50 17.71 2.85
N THR A 127 3.27 18.17 3.06
CA THR A 127 2.19 17.43 3.75
C THR A 127 1.04 17.12 2.79
N GLY A 128 0.24 16.11 3.12
CA GLY A 128 -0.91 15.65 2.34
C GLY A 128 -0.77 14.19 1.94
N LEU A 129 -1.64 13.74 1.04
CA LEU A 129 -1.54 12.42 0.41
C LEU A 129 -0.25 12.36 -0.41
N ILE A 130 0.60 11.39 -0.08
CA ILE A 130 1.89 11.17 -0.72
C ILE A 130 1.88 9.89 -1.54
N ALA A 131 2.43 9.94 -2.75
CA ALA A 131 2.47 8.82 -3.69
C ALA A 131 3.72 8.85 -4.59
N GLY A 132 3.96 7.74 -5.31
CA GLY A 132 5.09 7.55 -6.24
C GLY A 132 6.37 7.01 -5.60
N HIS A 133 6.56 7.19 -4.30
CA HIS A 133 7.78 6.83 -3.57
C HIS A 133 7.99 5.33 -3.31
N LYS A 134 6.95 4.50 -3.42
CA LYS A 134 6.98 3.06 -3.12
C LYS A 134 6.24 2.26 -4.19
N LYS A 135 6.49 0.95 -4.22
CA LYS A 135 5.65 -0.02 -4.94
C LYS A 135 4.62 -0.56 -3.96
N ASP A 136 3.34 -0.35 -4.24
CA ASP A 136 2.29 -0.84 -3.38
C ASP A 136 2.16 -2.36 -3.45
N VAL A 137 1.95 -2.98 -2.30
CA VAL A 137 1.41 -4.36 -2.22
C VAL A 137 -0.09 -4.26 -2.45
N VAL A 138 -0.56 -4.93 -3.49
CA VAL A 138 -1.93 -4.78 -4.01
C VAL A 138 -2.70 -6.10 -4.04
N LEU A 139 -4.02 -5.99 -4.17
CA LEU A 139 -4.94 -7.09 -4.48
C LEU A 139 -5.22 -7.13 -5.99
N CYS A 140 -5.16 -8.32 -6.59
CA CYS A 140 -5.50 -8.56 -7.99
C CYS A 140 -6.02 -10.00 -8.21
N ASN A 141 -6.84 -10.21 -9.24
CA ASN A 141 -7.46 -11.51 -9.50
C ASN A 141 -6.45 -12.60 -9.86
N ARG A 142 -5.28 -12.22 -10.40
CA ARG A 142 -4.19 -13.17 -10.68
C ARG A 142 -3.75 -13.96 -9.44
N LEU A 143 -3.90 -13.39 -8.23
CA LEU A 143 -3.56 -14.08 -6.97
C LEU A 143 -4.48 -15.25 -6.66
N ALA A 144 -5.74 -15.24 -7.14
CA ALA A 144 -6.66 -16.37 -6.98
C ALA A 144 -6.17 -17.65 -7.68
N TYR A 145 -5.33 -17.49 -8.71
CA TYR A 145 -4.80 -18.58 -9.52
C TYR A 145 -3.30 -18.81 -9.33
N THR A 146 -2.64 -17.94 -8.55
CA THR A 146 -1.20 -17.98 -8.30
C THR A 146 -0.95 -17.91 -6.80
N PRO A 147 -1.28 -18.98 -6.05
CA PRO A 147 -1.20 -18.96 -4.59
C PRO A 147 0.23 -18.76 -4.09
N ARG A 148 0.34 -18.24 -2.87
CA ARG A 148 1.62 -17.96 -2.17
C ARG A 148 2.52 -16.97 -2.91
N ARG A 149 1.93 -15.99 -3.60
CA ARG A 149 2.63 -14.88 -4.24
C ARG A 149 2.22 -13.56 -3.62
N VAL A 150 3.10 -12.57 -3.73
CA VAL A 150 2.77 -11.16 -3.46
C VAL A 150 2.55 -10.44 -4.79
N ALA A 151 1.47 -9.67 -4.93
CA ALA A 151 1.29 -8.76 -6.05
C ALA A 151 1.87 -7.38 -5.68
N ILE A 152 2.82 -6.92 -6.49
CA ILE A 152 3.53 -5.66 -6.31
C ILE A 152 3.27 -4.80 -7.56
N TYR A 153 2.92 -3.53 -7.35
CA TYR A 153 2.58 -2.59 -8.41
C TYR A 153 3.07 -1.17 -8.08
N GLY A 154 3.36 -0.36 -9.10
CA GLY A 154 3.69 1.05 -8.93
C GLY A 154 5.19 1.32 -8.88
N TRP A 155 5.62 2.17 -7.94
CA TRP A 155 6.51 3.28 -8.29
C TRP A 155 5.98 4.03 -9.50
N HIS A 156 5.26 5.10 -9.25
CA HIS A 156 4.75 5.94 -10.32
C HIS A 156 5.73 7.08 -10.58
N GLU A 157 6.10 7.25 -11.85
CA GLU A 157 6.84 8.41 -12.32
C GLU A 157 6.01 9.70 -12.17
N LEU A 158 6.62 10.86 -12.42
CA LEU A 158 5.94 12.16 -12.26
C LEU A 158 4.82 12.40 -13.29
N ASP A 159 4.78 11.63 -14.36
CA ASP A 159 3.69 11.60 -15.34
C ASP A 159 2.59 10.57 -14.99
N GLY A 160 2.80 9.79 -13.92
CA GLY A 160 1.86 8.80 -13.42
C GLY A 160 2.03 7.41 -14.03
N GLN A 161 3.03 7.19 -14.88
CA GLN A 161 3.32 5.85 -15.41
C GLN A 161 3.94 4.98 -14.31
N PRO A 162 3.42 3.76 -14.08
CA PRO A 162 4.05 2.82 -13.15
C PRO A 162 5.32 2.23 -13.76
N ILE A 163 6.43 2.28 -13.02
CA ILE A 163 7.67 1.56 -13.36
C ILE A 163 7.48 0.05 -13.22
N GLN A 164 6.71 -0.37 -12.20
CA GLN A 164 6.38 -1.77 -11.93
C GLN A 164 4.92 -2.05 -12.30
N ASP A 165 4.69 -2.70 -13.44
CA ASP A 165 3.44 -3.41 -13.70
C ASP A 165 3.17 -4.47 -12.63
N VAL A 166 1.91 -4.94 -12.55
CA VAL A 166 1.50 -5.97 -11.58
C VAL A 166 2.39 -7.22 -11.72
N SER A 167 3.27 -7.40 -10.74
CA SER A 167 4.22 -8.50 -10.69
C SER A 167 3.91 -9.44 -9.53
N LEU A 168 3.87 -10.73 -9.84
CA LEU A 168 3.70 -11.84 -8.90
C LEU A 168 4.97 -12.70 -8.81
N PHE A 169 6.13 -12.12 -9.15
CA PHE A 169 7.39 -12.87 -9.24
C PHE A 169 7.82 -13.44 -7.87
N HIS A 170 7.62 -12.66 -6.81
CA HIS A 170 8.02 -13.04 -5.46
C HIS A 170 6.94 -13.84 -4.74
N ASP A 171 7.36 -14.72 -3.85
CA ASP A 171 6.45 -15.41 -2.94
C ASP A 171 5.89 -14.46 -1.86
N ASP A 172 4.83 -14.91 -1.18
CA ASP A 172 4.13 -14.15 -0.14
C ASP A 172 4.89 -14.04 1.20
N SER A 173 6.11 -14.57 1.28
CA SER A 173 7.05 -14.35 2.38
C SER A 173 8.11 -13.29 2.06
N TYR A 174 8.06 -12.68 0.87
CA TYR A 174 8.99 -11.65 0.46
C TYR A 174 8.54 -10.24 0.86
N ALA A 175 9.48 -9.45 1.35
CA ALA A 175 9.34 -8.00 1.53
C ALA A 175 10.70 -7.30 1.50
N ASP A 176 10.83 -6.27 0.67
CA ASP A 176 12.04 -5.45 0.58
C ASP A 176 11.74 -3.96 0.80
N TYR A 177 12.78 -3.13 0.82
CA TYR A 177 12.65 -1.70 1.05
C TYR A 177 11.68 -0.98 0.09
N SER A 178 11.40 -1.55 -1.08
CA SER A 178 10.58 -0.91 -2.11
C SER A 178 9.08 -1.06 -1.86
N HIS A 179 8.65 -2.05 -1.06
CA HIS A 179 7.23 -2.24 -0.75
C HIS A 179 6.67 -1.05 0.04
N GLY A 180 5.45 -0.66 -0.33
CA GLY A 180 4.56 0.25 0.35
C GLY A 180 3.29 -0.48 0.74
N ILE A 181 2.90 -0.37 2.01
CA ILE A 181 1.64 -0.93 2.50
C ILE A 181 0.67 0.22 2.66
N ARG A 182 -0.28 0.34 1.73
CA ARG A 182 -1.32 1.36 1.74
C ARG A 182 -2.65 0.72 2.11
N PHE A 183 -3.38 1.38 3.00
CA PHE A 183 -4.69 0.91 3.43
C PHE A 183 -5.82 1.81 2.90
N VAL A 184 -6.96 1.18 2.64
CA VAL A 184 -8.24 1.81 2.25
C VAL A 184 -9.30 1.50 3.30
N ALA A 185 -10.21 2.45 3.56
CA ALA A 185 -11.39 2.21 4.38
C ALA A 185 -12.27 1.10 3.76
N PRO A 186 -13.06 0.36 4.56
CA PRO A 186 -13.86 -0.76 4.08
C PRO A 186 -15.13 -0.33 3.34
N THR A 187 -15.23 0.95 2.94
CA THR A 187 -16.38 1.48 2.21
C THR A 187 -15.95 2.44 1.11
N LEU A 188 -16.81 2.57 0.11
CA LEU A 188 -16.77 3.56 -0.94
C LEU A 188 -18.03 4.42 -0.83
N ARG A 189 -17.86 5.75 -0.87
CA ARG A 189 -18.96 6.70 -0.83
C ARG A 189 -19.43 7.09 -2.23
N MET A 190 -20.73 6.96 -2.49
CA MET A 190 -21.39 7.43 -3.72
C MET A 190 -22.49 8.42 -3.36
N GLY A 191 -22.28 9.71 -3.64
CA GLY A 191 -23.15 10.76 -3.14
C GLY A 191 -23.14 10.78 -1.61
N GLU A 192 -24.30 10.51 -1.01
CA GLU A 192 -24.50 10.44 0.45
C GLU A 192 -24.43 9.00 0.99
N GLU A 193 -24.41 7.98 0.12
CA GLU A 193 -24.43 6.57 0.51
C GLU A 193 -23.01 6.03 0.72
N GLU A 194 -22.83 5.24 1.79
CA GLU A 194 -21.61 4.47 2.07
C GLU A 194 -21.86 2.99 1.73
N ILE A 195 -21.17 2.50 0.69
CA ILE A 195 -21.30 1.14 0.19
C ILE A 195 -20.10 0.32 0.67
N ALA A 196 -20.34 -0.87 1.22
CA ALA A 196 -19.25 -1.75 1.63
C ALA A 196 -18.37 -2.12 0.42
N LEU A 197 -17.05 -2.06 0.60
CA LEU A 197 -16.11 -2.25 -0.50
C LEU A 197 -16.19 -3.68 -1.07
N GLU A 198 -16.53 -4.66 -0.24
CA GLU A 198 -16.81 -6.04 -0.64
C GLU A 198 -18.02 -6.14 -1.59
N GLN A 199 -19.04 -5.32 -1.39
CA GLN A 199 -20.19 -5.25 -2.29
C GLN A 199 -19.79 -4.62 -3.62
N VAL A 200 -19.00 -3.53 -3.58
CA VAL A 200 -18.44 -2.90 -4.77
C VAL A 200 -17.57 -3.89 -5.56
N TYR A 201 -16.72 -4.66 -4.90
CA TYR A 201 -15.90 -5.70 -5.52
C TYR A 201 -16.73 -6.78 -6.22
N ALA A 202 -17.88 -7.12 -5.66
CA ALA A 202 -18.75 -8.16 -6.18
C ALA A 202 -19.71 -7.68 -7.29
N ASP A 203 -19.96 -6.39 -7.40
CA ASP A 203 -20.91 -5.80 -8.36
C ASP A 203 -20.23 -5.54 -9.72
N PRO A 204 -20.70 -6.14 -10.83
CA PRO A 204 -20.10 -5.96 -12.15
C PRO A 204 -20.12 -4.53 -12.67
N ASP A 205 -21.07 -3.71 -12.23
CA ASP A 205 -21.21 -2.34 -12.68
C ASP A 205 -20.43 -1.34 -11.80
N LEU A 206 -20.09 -1.70 -10.55
CA LEU A 206 -19.35 -0.84 -9.62
C LEU A 206 -17.87 -1.22 -9.52
N ALA A 207 -17.52 -2.50 -9.69
CA ALA A 207 -16.16 -3.00 -9.48
C ALA A 207 -15.11 -2.28 -10.33
N GLY A 208 -15.48 -1.81 -11.52
CA GLY A 208 -14.60 -1.03 -12.39
C GLY A 208 -14.03 0.25 -11.75
N MET A 209 -14.70 0.81 -10.73
CA MET A 209 -14.20 2.01 -10.03
C MET A 209 -12.95 1.68 -9.21
N VAL A 210 -12.84 0.43 -8.75
CA VAL A 210 -11.82 0.00 -7.80
C VAL A 210 -10.95 -1.13 -8.32
N SER A 211 -11.22 -1.65 -9.52
CA SER A 211 -10.47 -2.76 -10.13
C SER A 211 -10.61 -2.73 -11.65
N GLY A 212 -9.49 -2.59 -12.34
CA GLY A 212 -9.40 -2.68 -13.80
C GLY A 212 -9.63 -4.10 -14.34
N GLU A 213 -9.65 -5.10 -13.46
CA GLU A 213 -9.98 -6.50 -13.79
C GLU A 213 -11.50 -6.77 -13.70
N GLY A 214 -12.32 -5.74 -13.43
CA GLY A 214 -13.72 -5.89 -13.10
C GLY A 214 -13.89 -6.50 -11.70
N ARG A 215 -14.86 -7.38 -11.53
CA ARG A 215 -15.19 -8.02 -10.23
C ARG A 215 -13.93 -8.61 -9.59
N LEU A 216 -13.68 -8.27 -8.33
CA LEU A 216 -12.52 -8.76 -7.59
C LEU A 216 -12.87 -10.08 -6.89
N ARG A 217 -12.19 -11.15 -7.29
CA ARG A 217 -12.28 -12.52 -6.75
C ARG A 217 -11.33 -12.75 -5.58
N PHE A 218 -10.19 -12.06 -5.60
CA PHE A 218 -9.20 -12.11 -4.53
C PHE A 218 -9.24 -10.79 -3.76
N THR A 219 -9.99 -10.78 -2.67
CA THR A 219 -10.25 -9.57 -1.86
C THR A 219 -9.37 -9.47 -0.62
N ARG A 220 -8.61 -10.52 -0.31
CA ARG A 220 -7.72 -10.58 0.86
C ARG A 220 -6.67 -11.68 0.73
N TYR A 221 -5.52 -11.49 1.35
CA TYR A 221 -4.54 -12.56 1.51
C TYR A 221 -5.01 -13.59 2.58
N PRO A 222 -4.74 -14.89 2.38
CA PRO A 222 -4.96 -15.89 3.42
C PRO A 222 -3.93 -15.70 4.55
N ILE A 223 -4.39 -15.74 5.81
CA ILE A 223 -3.58 -15.51 7.02
C ILE A 223 -3.30 -16.78 7.80
#